data_AF-A0A2E6ES18-F1
#
_entry.id   AF-A0A2E6ES18-F1
#
_cell.length_a   1.000
_cell.length_b   1.000
_cell.length_c   1.000
_cell.angle_alpha   90.00
_cell.angle_beta   90.00
_cell.angle_gamma   90.00
#
_symmetry.space_group_name_H-M   'P 1'
#
loop_
_entity.id
_entity.type
_entity.pdbx_description
1 polymer ?
#
loop_
_entity_poly.entity_id
_entity_poly.type
_entity_poly.pdbx_seq_one_letter_code
_entity_poly.pdbx_strand_id
1 'polypeptide(L)'
;MSSLFSGADALVFHLSANLLCIALLVKGIYLRYHAAAEFAFAHVMLNLVTFALVWLMHGTTIDIGLGLGLFAIFGILRYRTQALKIIDLTYLFTAIGLAIINGIEHEQISVVEVVLLDLAVLTLPALMEWRSARRQQQTINLVYDRVDLLDPQLEAELMADLEQRLGVRPVRVSLGEIDLLRETAHLTLLVRRGS
;
A
#
# COMPACT_ATOMS: atom_id res chain seq x y z
N MET A 1 -29.27 32.11 -19.46
CA MET A 1 -28.80 31.57 -18.15
C MET A 1 -28.57 30.05 -18.22
N SER A 2 -28.04 29.53 -19.34
CA SER A 2 -27.89 28.08 -19.61
C SER A 2 -26.44 27.64 -19.88
N SER A 3 -25.47 28.55 -19.93
CA SER A 3 -24.06 28.23 -20.17
C SER A 3 -23.22 28.01 -18.90
N LEU A 4 -23.74 28.37 -17.73
CA LEU A 4 -23.06 28.18 -16.44
C LEU A 4 -23.29 26.79 -15.83
N PHE A 5 -24.33 26.07 -16.28
CA PHE A 5 -24.67 24.75 -15.75
C PHE A 5 -23.92 23.60 -16.41
N SER A 6 -23.36 23.78 -17.62
CA SER A 6 -22.68 22.72 -18.40
C SER A 6 -21.21 22.47 -18.01
N GLY A 7 -20.59 23.37 -17.24
CA GLY A 7 -19.24 23.14 -16.70
C GLY A 7 -19.27 22.70 -15.24
N ALA A 8 -20.30 23.11 -14.50
CA ALA A 8 -20.45 22.77 -13.08
C ALA A 8 -20.94 21.33 -12.88
N ASP A 9 -21.80 20.82 -13.76
CA ASP A 9 -22.24 19.43 -13.79
C ASP A 9 -21.10 18.47 -14.13
N ALA A 10 -20.27 18.79 -15.13
CA ALA A 10 -19.07 18.04 -15.48
C ALA A 10 -18.09 18.00 -14.29
N LEU A 11 -17.81 19.15 -13.66
CA LEU A 11 -16.99 19.22 -12.47
C LEU A 11 -17.51 18.31 -11.35
N VAL A 12 -18.82 18.40 -11.04
CA VAL A 12 -19.42 17.58 -9.97
C VAL A 12 -19.31 16.09 -10.29
N PHE A 13 -19.53 15.71 -11.55
CA PHE A 13 -19.38 14.33 -12.00
C PHE A 13 -17.93 13.83 -11.81
N HIS A 14 -16.95 14.52 -12.39
CA HIS A 14 -15.54 14.16 -12.30
C HIS A 14 -15.01 14.17 -10.85
N LEU A 15 -15.41 15.17 -10.06
CA LEU A 15 -15.06 15.25 -8.64
C LEU A 15 -15.66 14.08 -7.85
N SER A 16 -16.92 13.73 -8.09
CA SER A 16 -17.58 12.61 -7.41
C SER A 16 -16.92 11.26 -7.76
N ALA A 17 -16.55 11.07 -9.04
CA ALA A 17 -15.82 9.89 -9.49
C ALA A 17 -14.43 9.81 -8.83
N ASN A 18 -13.67 10.91 -8.84
CA ASN A 18 -12.37 10.96 -8.17
C ASN A 18 -12.49 10.68 -6.67
N LEU A 19 -13.47 11.28 -5.98
CA LEU A 19 -13.72 11.04 -4.55
C LEU A 19 -14.09 9.58 -4.27
N LEU A 20 -14.85 8.94 -5.16
CA LEU A 20 -15.14 7.50 -5.06
C LEU A 20 -13.86 6.68 -5.22
N CYS A 21 -13.05 6.96 -6.24
CA CYS A 21 -11.82 6.23 -6.52
C CYS A 21 -10.80 6.36 -5.38
N ILE A 22 -10.57 7.56 -4.84
CA ILE A 22 -9.66 7.76 -3.71
C ILE A 22 -10.20 7.13 -2.42
N ALA A 23 -11.52 7.13 -2.21
CA ALA A 23 -12.13 6.45 -1.07
C ALA A 23 -11.94 4.93 -1.17
N LEU A 24 -12.10 4.35 -2.36
CA LEU A 24 -11.83 2.92 -2.60
C LEU A 24 -10.35 2.58 -2.42
N LEU A 25 -9.44 3.40 -2.95
CA LEU A 25 -8.00 3.20 -2.78
C LEU A 25 -7.60 3.23 -1.29
N VAL A 26 -8.04 4.25 -0.56
CA VAL A 26 -7.58 4.47 0.82
C VAL A 26 -8.32 3.57 1.81
N LYS A 27 -9.66 3.55 1.79
CA LYS A 27 -10.43 2.74 2.76
C LYS A 27 -10.53 1.28 2.34
N GLY A 28 -10.70 1.01 1.05
CA GLY A 28 -10.90 -0.35 0.53
C GLY A 28 -9.62 -1.17 0.44
N ILE A 29 -8.49 -0.52 0.11
CA ILE A 29 -7.21 -1.19 -0.11
C ILE A 29 -6.22 -0.79 0.99
N TYR A 30 -5.75 0.45 1.02
CA TYR A 30 -4.64 0.86 1.88
C TYR A 30 -4.87 0.54 3.37
N LEU A 31 -5.97 1.02 3.96
CA LEU A 31 -6.29 0.78 5.37
C LEU A 31 -6.66 -0.68 5.68
N ARG A 32 -7.04 -1.46 4.66
CA ARG A 32 -7.40 -2.88 4.84
C ARG A 32 -6.17 -3.76 5.04
N TYR A 33 -5.05 -3.38 4.43
CA TYR A 33 -3.80 -4.14 4.43
C TYR A 33 -2.69 -3.48 5.25
N HIS A 34 -2.73 -2.16 5.46
CA HIS A 34 -1.76 -1.40 6.25
C HIS A 34 -2.45 -0.67 7.40
N ALA A 35 -2.09 -1.02 8.63
CA ALA A 35 -2.72 -0.46 9.84
C ALA A 35 -2.30 1.00 10.14
N ALA A 36 -1.32 1.55 9.44
CA ALA A 36 -0.80 2.89 9.68
C ALA A 36 -1.68 3.95 8.98
N ALA A 37 -2.64 4.50 9.72
CA ALA A 37 -3.51 5.58 9.23
C ALA A 37 -2.77 6.92 9.00
N GLU A 38 -1.52 7.02 9.44
CA GLU A 38 -0.72 8.26 9.45
C GLU A 38 -0.60 8.88 8.05
N PHE A 39 -0.53 8.07 6.99
CA PHE A 39 -0.44 8.60 5.62
C PHE A 39 -1.79 8.67 4.90
N ALA A 40 -2.85 8.04 5.39
CA ALA A 40 -4.15 8.01 4.71
C ALA A 40 -4.67 9.44 4.43
N PHE A 41 -4.48 10.36 5.38
CA PHE A 41 -4.80 11.78 5.19
C PHE A 41 -4.00 12.42 4.05
N ALA A 42 -2.68 12.17 4.00
CA ALA A 42 -1.81 12.72 2.97
C ALA A 42 -2.21 12.24 1.56
N HIS A 43 -2.59 10.97 1.41
CA HIS A 43 -3.07 10.42 0.14
C HIS A 43 -4.32 11.14 -0.36
N VAL A 44 -5.32 11.32 0.50
CA VAL A 44 -6.58 11.97 0.15
C VAL A 44 -6.36 13.46 -0.19
N MET A 45 -5.60 14.17 0.64
CA MET A 45 -5.34 15.59 0.43
C MET A 45 -4.54 15.84 -0.84
N LEU A 46 -3.50 15.04 -1.10
CA LEU A 46 -2.68 15.22 -2.29
C LEU A 46 -3.47 14.87 -3.56
N ASN A 47 -4.28 13.81 -3.54
CA ASN A 47 -5.21 13.51 -4.64
C ASN A 47 -6.16 14.68 -4.91
N LEU A 48 -6.81 15.22 -3.86
CA LEU A 48 -7.78 16.31 -4.02
C LEU A 48 -7.12 17.59 -4.55
N VAL A 49 -5.94 17.95 -4.04
CA VAL A 49 -5.18 19.12 -4.52
C VAL A 49 -4.73 18.92 -5.96
N THR A 50 -4.22 17.74 -6.32
CA THR A 50 -3.82 17.45 -7.70
C THR A 50 -5.01 17.50 -8.64
N PHE A 51 -6.16 16.94 -8.26
CA PHE A 51 -7.39 16.99 -9.07
C PHE A 51 -7.80 18.45 -9.33
N ALA A 52 -7.83 19.27 -8.27
CA ALA A 52 -8.19 20.68 -8.39
C ALA A 52 -7.22 21.45 -9.31
N LEU A 53 -5.91 21.17 -9.22
CA LEU A 53 -4.91 21.78 -10.08
C LEU A 53 -5.11 21.39 -11.55
N VAL A 54 -5.32 20.11 -11.84
CA VAL A 54 -5.54 19.62 -13.21
C VAL A 54 -6.83 20.20 -13.79
N TRP A 55 -7.92 20.17 -13.01
CA TRP A 55 -9.21 20.72 -13.43
C TRP A 55 -9.15 22.23 -13.70
N LEU A 56 -8.47 23.00 -12.85
CA LEU A 56 -8.34 24.44 -13.03
C LEU A 56 -7.48 24.82 -14.25
N MET A 57 -6.59 23.93 -14.66
CA MET A 57 -5.76 24.10 -15.86
C MET A 57 -6.47 23.63 -17.16
N HIS A 58 -7.71 23.15 -17.07
CA HIS A 58 -8.49 22.70 -18.23
C HIS A 58 -8.55 23.82 -19.31
N GLY A 59 -8.12 23.49 -20.53
CA GLY A 59 -8.05 24.43 -21.66
C GLY A 59 -6.66 25.02 -21.93
N THR A 60 -5.68 24.77 -21.05
CA THR A 60 -4.26 24.96 -21.37
C THR A 60 -3.65 23.64 -21.83
N THR A 61 -2.65 23.68 -22.71
CA THR A 61 -1.85 22.48 -22.98
C THR A 61 -1.34 22.00 -21.62
N ILE A 62 -1.65 20.74 -21.25
CA ILE A 62 -1.12 20.14 -20.04
C ILE A 62 0.39 20.08 -20.25
N ASP A 63 1.04 21.14 -19.80
CA ASP A 63 2.40 21.48 -20.17
C ASP A 63 3.36 20.66 -19.32
N ILE A 64 4.62 20.70 -19.75
CA ILE A 64 5.82 20.37 -18.98
C ILE A 64 5.72 20.79 -17.49
N GLY A 65 4.94 21.83 -17.17
CA GLY A 65 4.63 22.28 -15.81
C GLY A 65 4.05 21.22 -14.85
N LEU A 66 3.13 20.35 -15.29
CA LEU A 66 2.60 19.27 -14.42
C LEU A 66 3.70 18.25 -14.10
N GLY A 67 4.49 17.85 -15.10
CA GLY A 67 5.63 16.96 -14.94
C GLY A 67 6.69 17.55 -14.01
N LEU A 68 7.03 18.83 -14.18
CA LEU A 68 7.95 19.56 -13.30
C LEU A 68 7.44 19.65 -11.86
N GLY A 69 6.13 19.87 -11.66
CA GLY A 69 5.51 19.87 -10.33
C GLY A 69 5.65 18.53 -9.60
N LEU A 70 5.43 17.41 -10.30
CA LEU A 70 5.65 16.07 -9.76
C LEU A 70 7.12 15.84 -9.39
N PHE A 71 8.06 16.25 -10.25
CA PHE A 71 9.49 16.17 -9.94
C PHE A 71 9.88 16.99 -8.71
N ALA A 72 9.33 18.20 -8.54
CA ALA A 72 9.57 19.03 -7.37
C ALA A 72 9.06 18.36 -6.08
N ILE A 73 7.87 17.73 -6.14
CA ILE A 73 7.30 16.96 -5.03
C ILE A 73 8.23 15.78 -4.66
N PHE A 74 8.80 15.06 -5.63
CA PHE A 74 9.79 13.99 -5.36
C PHE A 74 11.09 14.51 -4.75
N GLY A 75 11.55 15.67 -5.21
CA GLY A 75 12.67 16.38 -4.58
C GLY A 75 12.43 16.57 -3.09
N ILE A 76 11.30 17.19 -2.72
CA ILE A 76 10.94 17.46 -1.33
C ILE A 76 10.70 16.16 -0.53
N LEU A 77 10.03 15.17 -1.13
CA LEU A 77 9.77 13.86 -0.50
C LEU A 77 11.05 13.11 -0.13
N ARG A 78 12.13 13.26 -0.90
CA ARG A 78 13.41 12.59 -0.65
C ARG A 78 14.16 13.12 0.58
N TYR A 79 13.92 14.37 0.99
CA TYR A 79 14.67 15.03 2.06
C TYR A 79 13.97 15.00 3.44
N ARG A 80 12.93 14.19 3.61
CA ARG A 80 12.22 14.09 4.91
C ARG A 80 12.98 13.19 5.89
N THR A 81 12.99 13.60 7.17
CA THR A 81 13.69 12.95 8.29
C THR A 81 13.15 11.56 8.65
N GLN A 82 11.88 11.26 8.34
CA GLN A 82 11.36 9.90 8.35
C GLN A 82 11.30 9.39 6.91
N ALA A 83 12.08 8.35 6.62
CA ALA A 83 12.02 7.67 5.34
C ALA A 83 10.65 7.01 5.18
N LEU A 84 9.86 7.48 4.22
CA LEU A 84 8.61 6.84 3.83
C LEU A 84 8.90 5.42 3.37
N LYS A 85 8.08 4.46 3.81
CA LYS A 85 8.16 3.10 3.27
C LYS A 85 7.82 3.16 1.78
N ILE A 86 8.47 2.29 1.00
CA ILE A 86 8.25 2.22 -0.46
C ILE A 86 6.75 2.05 -0.77
N ILE A 87 6.01 1.30 0.06
CA ILE A 87 4.58 1.08 -0.12
C ILE A 87 3.76 2.36 0.03
N ASP A 88 4.05 3.21 1.03
CA ASP A 88 3.35 4.47 1.24
C ASP A 88 3.61 5.46 0.10
N LEU A 89 4.83 5.43 -0.45
CA LEU A 89 5.13 6.18 -1.66
C LEU A 89 4.28 5.67 -2.83
N THR A 90 4.25 4.36 -3.10
CA THR A 90 3.48 3.81 -4.22
C THR A 90 2.00 4.23 -4.17
N TYR A 91 1.37 4.15 -3.01
CA TYR A 91 -0.02 4.63 -2.85
C TYR A 91 -0.17 6.12 -3.11
N LEU A 92 0.81 6.94 -2.71
CA LEU A 92 0.79 8.37 -2.96
C LEU A 92 0.82 8.67 -4.47
N PHE A 93 1.70 7.98 -5.19
CA PHE A 93 1.75 8.05 -6.66
C PHE A 93 0.45 7.59 -7.31
N THR A 94 -0.14 6.49 -6.83
CA THR A 94 -1.43 5.98 -7.32
C THR A 94 -2.55 7.00 -7.09
N ALA A 95 -2.58 7.63 -5.91
CA ALA A 95 -3.54 8.67 -5.57
C ALA A 95 -3.41 9.90 -6.48
N ILE A 96 -2.18 10.35 -6.77
CA ILE A 96 -1.92 11.42 -7.74
C ILE A 96 -2.35 11.01 -9.16
N GLY A 97 -2.00 9.79 -9.59
CA GLY A 97 -2.39 9.26 -10.90
C GLY A 97 -3.90 9.26 -11.12
N LEU A 98 -4.67 8.76 -10.14
CA LEU A 98 -6.13 8.79 -10.17
C LEU A 98 -6.69 10.23 -10.26
N ALA A 99 -6.08 11.17 -9.56
CA ALA A 99 -6.48 12.57 -9.61
C ALA A 99 -6.27 13.18 -11.00
N ILE A 100 -5.15 12.85 -11.65
CA ILE A 100 -4.84 13.32 -13.00
C ILE A 100 -5.80 12.69 -14.01
N ILE A 101 -6.00 11.37 -13.96
CA ILE A 101 -6.91 10.65 -14.86
C ILE A 101 -8.33 11.24 -14.77
N ASN A 102 -8.84 11.44 -13.56
CA ASN A 102 -10.18 11.98 -13.36
C ASN A 102 -10.28 13.49 -13.59
N GLY A 103 -9.18 14.24 -13.46
CA GLY A 103 -9.16 15.69 -13.64
C GLY A 103 -9.04 16.14 -15.09
N ILE A 104 -8.57 15.27 -16.00
CA ILE A 104 -8.49 15.59 -17.42
C ILE A 104 -9.87 15.48 -18.05
N GLU A 105 -10.46 16.63 -18.35
CA GLU A 105 -11.58 16.72 -19.28
C GLU A 105 -10.99 16.85 -20.70
N HIS A 106 -11.23 15.84 -21.54
CA HIS A 106 -10.77 15.83 -22.94
C HIS A 106 -11.92 15.35 -23.82
N GLU A 107 -12.27 16.15 -24.84
CA GLU A 107 -13.33 15.81 -25.80
C GLU A 107 -13.08 14.49 -26.54
N GLN A 108 -11.83 14.02 -26.59
CA GLN A 108 -11.42 12.79 -27.27
C GLN A 108 -11.45 11.54 -26.38
N ILE A 109 -11.46 11.71 -25.05
CA ILE A 109 -11.40 10.57 -24.12
C ILE A 109 -12.82 10.25 -23.68
N SER A 110 -13.26 9.01 -23.93
CA SER A 110 -14.59 8.58 -23.50
C SER A 110 -14.62 8.35 -21.99
N VAL A 111 -15.76 8.65 -21.34
CA VAL A 111 -16.02 8.28 -19.93
C VAL A 111 -15.75 6.80 -19.68
N VAL A 112 -15.99 5.93 -20.67
CA VAL A 112 -15.71 4.48 -20.58
C VAL A 112 -14.21 4.21 -20.44
N GLU A 113 -13.36 4.93 -21.16
CA GLU A 113 -11.90 4.76 -21.09
C GLU A 113 -11.37 5.20 -19.72
N VAL A 114 -11.86 6.31 -19.18
CA VAL A 114 -11.53 6.79 -17.83
C VAL A 114 -11.89 5.74 -16.78
N VAL A 115 -13.11 5.20 -16.84
CA VAL A 115 -13.58 4.17 -15.91
C VAL A 115 -12.72 2.90 -16.00
N LEU A 116 -12.33 2.48 -17.20
CA LEU A 116 -11.45 1.32 -17.38
C LEU A 116 -10.05 1.55 -16.78
N LEU A 117 -9.49 2.75 -16.96
CA LEU A 117 -8.19 3.12 -16.37
C LEU A 117 -8.26 3.13 -14.85
N ASP A 118 -9.28 3.77 -14.26
CA ASP A 118 -9.48 3.80 -12.83
C ASP A 118 -9.65 2.39 -12.25
N LEU A 119 -10.42 1.54 -12.93
CA LEU A 119 -10.62 0.16 -12.51
C LEU A 119 -9.30 -0.63 -12.59
N ALA A 120 -8.49 -0.45 -13.63
CA ALA A 120 -7.16 -1.07 -13.72
C ALA A 120 -6.23 -0.61 -12.58
N VAL A 121 -6.20 0.70 -12.31
CA VAL A 121 -5.36 1.32 -11.27
C VAL A 121 -5.78 0.90 -9.87
N LEU A 122 -7.07 0.63 -9.62
CA LEU A 122 -7.56 0.14 -8.33
C LEU A 122 -7.40 -1.38 -8.17
N THR A 123 -7.69 -2.15 -9.23
CA THR A 123 -7.73 -3.62 -9.14
C THR A 123 -6.34 -4.26 -9.11
N LEU A 124 -5.35 -3.71 -9.82
CA LEU A 124 -3.99 -4.26 -9.83
C LEU A 124 -3.34 -4.24 -8.44
N PRO A 125 -3.28 -3.09 -7.72
CA PRO A 125 -2.79 -3.07 -6.34
C PRO A 125 -3.60 -3.98 -5.42
N ALA A 126 -4.94 -3.96 -5.51
CA ALA A 126 -5.79 -4.80 -4.69
C ALA A 126 -5.49 -6.30 -4.87
N LEU A 127 -5.30 -6.76 -6.11
CA LEU A 127 -4.97 -8.15 -6.41
C LEU A 127 -3.57 -8.52 -5.90
N MET A 128 -2.59 -7.64 -6.08
CA MET A 128 -1.23 -7.83 -5.61
C MET A 128 -1.18 -7.91 -4.07
N GLU A 129 -1.88 -7.01 -3.38
CA GLU A 129 -1.95 -7.01 -1.93
C GLU A 129 -2.74 -8.18 -1.38
N TRP A 130 -3.86 -8.56 -2.00
CA TRP A 130 -4.59 -9.76 -1.62
C TRP A 130 -3.73 -11.01 -1.71
N ARG A 131 -2.93 -11.15 -2.79
CA ARG A 131 -1.98 -12.25 -2.96
C ARG A 131 -0.85 -12.19 -1.93
N SER A 132 -0.36 -10.99 -1.61
CA SER A 132 0.70 -10.78 -0.62
C SER A 132 0.23 -11.09 0.80
N ALA A 133 -0.94 -10.59 1.20
CA ALA A 133 -1.57 -10.83 2.50
C ALA A 133 -1.86 -12.32 2.74
N ARG A 134 -2.24 -13.07 1.69
CA ARG A 134 -2.37 -14.55 1.77
C ARG A 134 -1.03 -15.27 1.92
N ARG A 135 0.07 -14.66 1.52
CA ARG A 135 1.43 -15.21 1.61
C ARG A 135 2.17 -14.80 2.88
N GLN A 136 1.67 -13.83 3.63
CA GLN A 136 2.27 -13.40 4.89
C GLN A 136 2.24 -14.56 5.90
N GLN A 137 3.38 -15.24 6.01
CA GLN A 137 3.72 -16.08 7.14
C GLN A 137 3.99 -15.16 8.32
N GLN A 138 3.40 -15.47 9.47
CA GLN A 138 3.70 -14.74 10.70
C GLN A 138 5.08 -15.17 11.17
N THR A 139 5.96 -14.18 11.32
CA THR A 139 7.27 -14.41 11.95
C THR A 139 7.11 -14.25 13.45
N ILE A 140 7.34 -15.33 14.20
CA ILE A 140 7.39 -15.30 15.67
C ILE A 140 8.85 -15.36 16.07
N ASN A 141 9.33 -14.32 16.76
CA ASN A 141 10.65 -14.30 17.36
C ASN A 141 10.53 -14.71 18.82
N LEU A 142 11.22 -15.77 19.22
CA LEU A 142 11.22 -16.24 20.60
C LEU A 142 12.64 -16.58 21.07
N VAL A 143 12.83 -16.49 22.39
CA VAL A 143 14.02 -17.01 23.06
C VAL A 143 13.70 -18.43 23.47
N TYR A 144 14.46 -19.38 22.95
CA TYR A 144 14.33 -20.80 23.22
C TYR A 144 15.33 -21.22 24.30
N ASP A 145 14.87 -22.02 25.23
CA ASP A 145 15.55 -22.40 26.47
C ASP A 145 16.17 -23.81 26.42
N ARG A 146 16.02 -24.54 25.30
CA ARG A 146 16.55 -25.90 25.13
C ARG A 146 17.53 -25.99 23.98
N VAL A 147 18.78 -25.59 24.21
CA VAL A 147 19.84 -25.61 23.19
C VAL A 147 20.16 -27.04 22.71
N ASP A 148 19.94 -28.05 23.55
CA ASP A 148 20.18 -29.47 23.21
C ASP A 148 19.35 -29.97 22.02
N LEU A 149 18.16 -29.40 21.81
CA LEU A 149 17.25 -29.77 20.72
C LEU A 149 17.53 -29.03 19.42
N LEU A 150 18.59 -28.22 19.36
CA LEU A 150 19.00 -27.48 18.16
C LEU A 150 19.90 -28.31 17.23
N ASP A 151 20.20 -29.56 17.58
CA ASP A 151 20.93 -30.48 16.72
C ASP A 151 20.10 -30.79 15.45
N PRO A 152 20.71 -30.76 14.24
CA PRO A 152 20.05 -31.15 13.00
C PRO A 152 19.36 -32.53 13.04
N GLN A 153 19.82 -33.44 13.90
CA GLN A 153 19.24 -34.79 14.05
C GLN A 153 17.95 -34.79 14.88
N LEU A 154 17.72 -33.76 15.70
CA LEU A 154 16.59 -33.61 16.63
C LEU A 154 15.51 -32.66 16.11
N GLU A 155 15.54 -32.31 14.82
CA GLU A 155 14.58 -31.37 14.21
C GLU A 155 13.12 -31.79 14.44
N ALA A 156 12.82 -33.09 14.41
CA ALA A 156 11.48 -33.61 14.67
C ALA A 156 11.01 -33.35 16.12
N GLU A 157 11.92 -33.47 17.10
CA GLU A 157 11.63 -33.23 18.51
C GLU A 157 11.51 -31.73 18.80
N LEU A 158 12.37 -30.91 18.18
CA LEU A 158 12.27 -29.45 18.23
C LEU A 158 10.93 -28.96 17.68
N MET A 159 10.48 -29.48 16.54
CA MET A 159 9.17 -29.10 15.98
C MET A 159 8.02 -29.52 16.89
N ALA A 160 8.10 -30.69 17.52
CA ALA A 160 7.06 -31.17 18.44
C ALA A 160 6.98 -30.33 19.72
N ASP A 161 8.12 -29.97 20.32
CA ASP A 161 8.16 -29.09 21.51
C ASP A 161 7.61 -27.69 21.19
N LEU A 162 8.02 -27.12 20.04
CA LEU A 162 7.51 -25.82 19.58
C LEU A 162 6.01 -25.86 19.28
N GLU A 163 5.50 -26.92 18.66
CA GLU A 163 4.06 -27.10 18.40
C GLU A 163 3.27 -27.25 19.70
N GLN A 164 3.80 -27.99 20.69
CA GLN A 164 3.18 -28.16 22.00
C GLN A 164 3.12 -26.85 22.80
N ARG A 165 4.19 -26.04 22.78
CA ARG A 165 4.26 -24.79 23.54
C ARG A 165 3.50 -23.63 22.89
N LEU A 166 3.58 -23.52 21.57
CA LEU A 166 2.98 -22.39 20.83
C LEU A 166 1.54 -22.69 20.38
N GLY A 167 1.11 -23.95 20.42
CA GLY A 167 -0.19 -24.37 19.89
C GLY A 167 -0.33 -24.21 18.38
N VAL A 168 0.77 -23.90 17.69
CA VAL A 168 0.83 -23.70 16.24
C VAL A 168 2.04 -24.41 15.68
N ARG A 169 1.86 -25.13 14.57
CA ARG A 169 2.95 -25.83 13.90
C ARG A 169 3.77 -24.86 13.05
N PRO A 170 5.07 -24.64 13.33
CA PRO A 170 5.93 -23.80 12.51
C PRO A 170 6.14 -24.45 11.13
N VAL A 171 6.13 -23.62 10.07
CA VAL A 171 6.42 -24.03 8.69
C VAL A 171 7.92 -24.09 8.44
N ARG A 172 8.67 -23.19 9.08
CA ARG A 172 10.13 -23.14 9.02
C ARG A 172 10.67 -22.56 10.32
N VAL A 173 11.77 -23.13 10.80
CA VAL A 173 12.54 -22.63 11.94
C VAL A 173 13.87 -22.13 11.42
N SER A 174 14.23 -20.89 11.76
CA SER A 174 15.56 -20.33 11.50
C SER A 174 16.26 -20.05 12.82
N LEU A 175 17.44 -20.63 12.98
CA LEU A 175 18.35 -20.37 14.09
C LEU A 175 18.98 -18.97 13.94
N GLY A 176 18.85 -18.16 14.98
CA GLY A 176 19.54 -16.88 15.13
C GLY A 176 20.76 -17.00 16.03
N GLU A 177 20.96 -16.02 16.90
CA GLU A 177 22.06 -16.02 17.86
C GLU A 177 21.85 -17.08 18.95
N ILE A 178 22.91 -17.84 19.24
CA ILE A 178 22.95 -18.85 20.31
C ILE A 178 23.88 -18.31 21.40
N ASP A 179 23.35 -18.11 22.59
CA ASP A 179 24.11 -17.80 23.80
C ASP A 179 24.41 -19.11 24.54
N LEU A 180 25.58 -19.67 24.27
CA LEU A 180 26.07 -20.90 24.91
C LEU A 180 26.34 -20.73 26.40
N LEU A 181 26.57 -19.51 26.90
CA LEU A 181 26.80 -19.26 28.33
C LEU A 181 25.50 -19.32 29.12
N ARG A 182 24.39 -18.89 28.50
CA ARG A 182 23.06 -18.88 29.10
C ARG A 182 22.18 -20.04 28.67
N GLU A 183 22.68 -20.93 27.83
CA GLU A 183 21.92 -22.04 27.25
C GLU A 183 20.61 -21.55 26.60
N THR A 184 20.68 -20.43 25.86
CA THR A 184 19.51 -19.88 25.15
C THR A 184 19.82 -19.65 23.67
N ALA A 185 18.79 -19.77 22.83
CA ALA A 185 18.89 -19.48 21.41
C ALA A 185 17.73 -18.63 20.92
N HIS A 186 18.03 -17.64 20.09
CA HIS A 186 17.00 -16.86 19.41
C HIS A 186 16.49 -17.64 18.21
N LEU A 187 15.21 -17.99 18.20
CA LEU A 187 14.56 -18.67 17.08
C LEU A 187 13.61 -17.71 16.37
N THR A 188 13.66 -17.76 15.04
CA THR A 188 12.72 -17.08 14.15
C THR A 188 11.85 -18.13 13.49
N LEU A 189 10.58 -18.20 13.88
CA LEU A 189 9.61 -19.16 13.37
C LEU A 189 8.74 -18.52 12.30
N LEU A 190 8.63 -19.16 11.14
CA LEU A 190 7.63 -18.82 10.13
C LEU A 190 6.41 -19.70 10.35
N VAL A 191 5.32 -19.13 10.85
CA VAL A 191 4.05 -19.84 11.05
C VAL A 191 3.09 -19.43 9.93
N ARG A 192 2.40 -20.40 9.32
CA ARG A 192 1.29 -20.07 8.42
C ARG A 192 0.13 -19.60 9.30
N ARG A 193 -0.31 -18.36 9.11
CA ARG A 193 -1.48 -17.80 9.81
C ARG A 193 -2.63 -18.79 9.68
N GLY A 194 -3.05 -19.38 10.81
CA GLY A 194 -4.18 -20.29 10.89
C GLY A 194 -5.46 -19.59 10.44
N SER A 195 -6.24 -20.31 9.62
CA SER A 195 -7.59 -20.00 9.18
C SER A 195 -8.53 -19.70 10.34
#